data_AF-U9UHL5-F1
#
_entry.id   AF-U9UHL5-F1
#
_cell.length_a   1.000
_cell.length_b   1.000
_cell.length_c   1.000
_cell.angle_alpha   90.00
_cell.angle_beta   90.00
_cell.angle_gamma   90.00
#
_symmetry.space_group_name_H-M   'P 1'
#
loop_
_entity.id
_entity.type
_entity.pdbx_description
1 polymer ?
#
loop_
_entity_poly.entity_id
_entity_poly.type
_entity_poly.pdbx_seq_one_letter_code
_entity_poly.pdbx_strand_id
1 'polypeptide(L)' 'PGEWICGECGFKNFSYRTKCFKCDSKPKYRKVAAGDWICSKCEFYNFKSRKLCFKCNTPSPDTDKNEEILEGNFN' A
#
# COMPACT_ATOMS: atom_id res chain seq x y z
N PRO A 1 10.16 -9.67 -2.92
CA PRO A 1 9.14 -8.86 -2.20
C PRO A 1 7.73 -9.33 -2.59
N GLY A 2 6.78 -9.57 -1.69
CA GLY A 2 6.84 -9.41 -0.25
C GLY A 2 5.78 -10.24 0.46
N GLU A 3 6.19 -10.78 1.60
CA GLU A 3 5.34 -11.37 2.61
C GLU A 3 5.87 -10.88 3.96
N TRP A 4 5.03 -10.79 4.97
CA TRP A 4 5.48 -10.50 6.33
C TRP A 4 4.98 -11.59 7.28
N ILE A 5 5.87 -12.04 8.16
CA ILE A 5 5.54 -13.00 9.21
C ILE A 5 4.97 -12.20 10.38
N CYS A 6 3.80 -12.60 10.84
CA CYS A 6 3.19 -12.00 12.01
C CYS A 6 4.05 -12.25 13.25
N GLY A 7 4.48 -11.18 13.92
CA GLY A 7 5.27 -11.29 15.14
C GLY A 7 4.51 -11.83 16.35
N GLU A 8 3.17 -11.87 16.29
CA GLU A 8 2.32 -12.36 17.38
C GLU A 8 1.95 -13.85 17.22
N CYS A 9 1.68 -14.31 16.00
CA CYS A 9 1.18 -15.68 15.76
C CYS A 9 1.97 -16.47 14.70
N GLY A 10 3.03 -15.90 14.14
CA GLY A 10 3.88 -16.54 13.13
C GLY A 10 3.25 -16.71 11.74
N PHE A 11 1.99 -16.28 11.53
CA PHE A 11 1.33 -16.46 10.24
C PHE A 11 1.98 -15.59 9.15
N LYS A 12 2.21 -16.19 7.98
CA LYS A 12 2.77 -15.52 6.81
C LYS A 12 1.67 -14.79 6.04
N ASN A 13 1.77 -13.48 5.92
CA ASN A 13 0.79 -12.63 5.24
C ASN A 13 1.36 -12.09 3.94
N PHE A 14 0.51 -11.88 2.93
CA PHE A 14 0.88 -11.11 1.75
C PHE A 14 1.24 -9.67 2.14
N SER A 15 2.22 -9.07 1.44
CA SER A 15 2.73 -7.72 1.70
C SER A 15 1.66 -6.63 1.77
N TYR A 16 0.57 -6.79 1.01
CA TYR A 16 -0.51 -5.80 0.97
C TYR A 16 -1.43 -5.83 2.20
N ARG A 17 -1.38 -6.90 3.00
CA ARG A 17 -2.22 -6.98 4.20
C ARG A 17 -1.71 -6.04 5.26
N THR A 18 -2.60 -5.18 5.74
CA THR A 18 -2.32 -4.22 6.82
C THR A 18 -2.47 -4.82 8.22
N LYS A 19 -3.09 -6.00 8.30
CA LYS A 19 -3.32 -6.77 9.51
C LYS A 19 -3.11 -8.25 9.23
N CYS A 20 -2.78 -9.01 10.27
CA CYS A 20 -2.58 -10.45 10.14
C CYS A 20 -3.91 -11.12 9.79
N PHE A 21 -3.93 -11.93 8.74
CA PHE A 21 -5.13 -12.66 8.35
C PHE A 21 -5.62 -13.63 9.44
N LYS A 22 -4.70 -14.16 10.25
CA LYS A 22 -5.02 -15.15 11.29
C LYS A 22 -5.47 -14.52 12.61
N CYS A 23 -4.84 -13.44 13.06
CA CYS A 23 -5.07 -12.89 14.42
C CYS A 23 -5.29 -11.37 14.45
N ASP A 24 -5.48 -10.74 13.29
CA ASP A 24 -5.76 -9.30 13.11
C ASP A 24 -4.71 -8.32 13.66
N SER A 25 -3.60 -8.80 14.22
CA SER A 25 -2.52 -7.95 14.71
C SER A 25 -1.86 -7.16 13.58
N LYS A 26 -1.40 -5.95 13.89
CA LYS A 26 -0.66 -5.12 12.92
C LYS A 26 0.79 -5.62 12.79
N PRO A 27 1.41 -5.52 11.59
CA PRO A 27 2.82 -5.79 11.43
C PRO A 27 3.66 -4.78 12.23
N LYS A 28 4.67 -5.26 12.95
CA LYS A 28 5.63 -4.39 13.67
C LYS A 28 6.53 -3.60 12.71
N TYR A 29 6.89 -4.23 11.59
CA TYR A 29 7.66 -3.61 10.52
C TYR A 29 7.07 -4.02 9.17
N ARG A 30 6.85 -3.05 8.28
CA ARG A 30 6.43 -3.31 6.91
C ARG A 30 7.58 -2.94 5.99
N LYS A 31 8.26 -3.94 5.43
CA LYS A 31 9.31 -3.72 4.44
C LYS A 31 8.66 -3.24 3.14
N VAL A 32 8.86 -1.97 2.81
CA VAL A 32 8.43 -1.38 1.53
C VAL A 32 9.59 -1.51 0.55
N ALA A 33 9.35 -2.15 -0.60
CA ALA A 33 10.37 -2.21 -1.64
C ALA A 33 10.62 -0.81 -2.22
N ALA A 34 11.82 -0.56 -2.76
CA ALA A 34 12.14 0.74 -3.35
C ALA A 34 11.13 1.12 -4.45
N GLY A 35 10.51 2.29 -4.30
CA GLY A 35 9.48 2.83 -5.20
C GLY A 35 8.05 2.32 -4.92
N ASP A 36 7.87 1.21 -4.19
CA ASP A 36 6.55 0.87 -3.68
C ASP A 36 6.17 1.88 -2.58
N TRP A 37 4.87 2.08 -2.35
CA TRP A 37 4.41 3.15 -1.47
C TRP A 37 3.22 2.72 -0.62
N ILE A 38 3.12 3.30 0.58
CA ILE A 38 1.98 3.13 1.48
C ILE A 38 1.06 4.33 1.31
N CYS A 39 -0.23 4.07 1.07
CA CYS A 39 -1.21 5.13 0.97
C CYS A 39 -1.32 5.90 2.29
N SER A 40 -1.14 7.23 2.24
CA SER A 40 -1.23 8.12 3.39
C SER A 40 -2.62 8.17 4.04
N LYS A 41 -3.68 7.85 3.28
CA LYS A 41 -5.08 7.91 3.75
C LYS A 41 -5.56 6.60 4.38
N CYS A 42 -5.22 5.46 3.80
CA CYS A 42 -5.78 4.16 4.20
C CYS A 42 -4.75 3.09 4.52
N GLU A 43 -3.46 3.45 4.54
CA GLU A 43 -2.33 2.58 4.84
C GLU A 43 -2.20 1.34 3.93
N PHE A 44 -2.90 1.30 2.80
CA PHE A 44 -2.79 0.20 1.85
C PHE A 44 -1.43 0.24 1.14
N TYR A 45 -0.81 -0.93 0.97
CA TYR A 45 0.43 -1.06 0.20
C TYR A 45 0.13 -1.04 -1.29
N ASN A 46 0.85 -0.23 -2.05
CA ASN A 46 0.72 -0.16 -3.50
C ASN A 46 2.07 -0.43 -4.15
N PHE A 47 2.04 -1.13 -5.28
CA PHE A 47 3.23 -1.30 -6.11
C PHE A 47 3.61 0.03 -6.77
N LYS A 48 4.89 0.23 -7.04
CA LYS A 48 5.47 1.44 -7.66
C LYS A 48 4.80 1.89 -8.95
N SER A 49 4.20 0.97 -9.69
CA SER A 49 3.49 1.25 -10.94
C SER A 49 2.15 1.95 -10.73
N ARG A 50 1.59 1.91 -9.52
CA ARG A 50 0.29 2.51 -9.20
C ARG A 50 0.44 4.00 -8.95
N LYS A 51 -0.29 4.80 -9.75
CA LYS A 51 -0.42 6.25 -9.56
C LYS A 51 -1.52 6.63 -8.58
N LEU A 52 -2.52 5.78 -8.40
CA LEU A 52 -3.60 5.93 -7.44
C LEU A 52 -3.62 4.72 -6.51
N CYS A 53 -4.06 4.93 -5.27
CA CYS A 53 -4.20 3.86 -4.30
C CYS A 53 -5.23 2.85 -4.78
N PHE A 54 -4.86 1.57 -4.86
CA PHE A 54 -5.75 0.50 -5.30
C PHE A 54 -7.03 0.37 -4.48
N LYS A 55 -6.99 0.80 -3.20
CA LYS A 55 -8.13 0.68 -2.29
C LYS A 55 -9.01 1.94 -2.23
N CYS A 56 -8.42 3.13 -2.28
CA CYS A 56 -9.15 4.38 -2.03
C CYS A 56 -8.87 5.51 -3.03
N ASN A 57 -8.14 5.21 -4.11
CA ASN A 57 -7.80 6.14 -5.18
C ASN A 57 -7.01 7.40 -4.77
N THR A 58 -6.52 7.49 -3.54
CA THR A 58 -5.60 8.57 -3.14
C THR A 58 -4.36 8.55 -4.03
N PRO A 59 -3.93 9.70 -4.59
CA PRO A 59 -2.72 9.77 -5.41
C PRO A 59 -1.48 9.24 -4.68
N SER A 60 -0.55 8.66 -5.45
CA SER A 60 0.77 8.28 -4.95
C SER A 60 1.57 9.51 -4.50
N PRO A 61 2.53 9.37 -3.58
CA PRO A 61 3.41 10.48 -3.20
C PRO A 61 4.23 11.06 -4.36
N ASP A 62 4.49 10.25 -5.39
CA ASP A 62 5.24 10.67 -6.58
C ASP A 62 4.37 11.34 -7.65
N THR A 63 3.04 11.40 -7.46
CA THR A 63 2.13 12.03 -8.43
C THR A 63 2.27 13.56 -8.43
N ASP A 64 2.77 14.15 -7.34
CA ASP A 64 3.05 15.60 -7.24
C ASP A 64 4.19 16.05 -8.19
N LYS A 65 4.90 15.13 -8.85
CA LYS A 65 5.92 15.45 -9.86
C LYS A 65 5.43 15.42 -11.30
N ASN A 66 4.19 15.00 -11.58
CA ASN A 66 3.61 14.99 -12.93
C ASN A 66 2.12 15.39 -12.84
N GLU A 67 1.91 16.69 -12.84
CA GLU A 67 0.66 17.42 -12.56
C GLU A 67 -0.40 17.35 -13.67
N GLU A 68 -0.60 16.21 -14.35
CA GLU A 68 -1.38 16.17 -15.61
C GLU A 68 -2.52 15.12 -15.69
N ILE A 69 -2.97 14.50 -14.60
CA ILE A 69 -3.97 13.39 -14.68
C ILE A 69 -5.29 13.64 -13.90
N LEU A 70 -5.57 14.85 -13.41
CA LEU A 70 -6.81 15.10 -12.65
C LEU A 70 -7.95 15.84 -13.39
N GLU A 71 -7.79 16.20 -14.67
CA GLU A 71 -8.87 16.89 -15.42
C GLU A 71 -9.69 15.99 -16.38
N GLY A 72 -9.61 14.66 -16.26
CA GLY A 72 -9.92 13.80 -17.40
C GLY A 72 -11.18 12.94 -17.42
N ASN A 73 -12.07 12.90 -16.42
CA ASN A 73 -13.22 11.98 -16.47
C ASN A 73 -14.44 12.42 -15.63
N PHE A 74 -15.15 13.43 -16.12
CA PHE A 74 -16.60 13.53 -16.00
C PHE A 74 -17.16 13.82 -17.39
N ASN A 75 -17.56 12.78 -18.11
CA ASN A 75 -18.62 12.79 -19.10
C ASN A 75 -19.41 11.50 -18.94
#